data_AF-A0A6G8AI10-F1
#
_entry.id   AF-A0A6G8AI10-F1
#
_cell.length_a   1.000
_cell.length_b   1.000
_cell.length_c   1.000
_cell.angle_alpha   90.00
_cell.angle_beta   90.00
_cell.angle_gamma   90.00
#
_symmetry.space_group_name_H-M   'P 1'
#
loop_
_entity.id
_entity.type
_entity.pdbx_description
1 polymer ?
#
loop_
_entity_poly.entity_id
_entity_poly.type
_entity_poly.pdbx_seq_one_letter_code
_entity_poly.pdbx_strand_id
1 'polypeptide(L)'
;MADMTEDKSTDAAPFTLRFMEWQCGHHGTRPDDIPVHSIEQAQAIVNALGYAISQPGHARAALFNAERGVSLYLTDDHADTIQKDEWQWGYRTTIYRATPEELAELQGLRAAFDYVVGGELQPWDGTKYLDDMEVVTTLTPEAIEAAIAPVCWYEADQRGAVCDVPPVIKPAAELLAELREAAAEMAGEAADGGQP
;
A
#
# COMPACT_ATOMS: atom_id res chain seq x y z
N MET A 1 3.65 42.85 -25.78
CA MET A 1 2.92 41.56 -25.74
C MET A 1 3.76 40.65 -24.88
N ALA A 2 3.35 40.45 -23.62
CA ALA A 2 4.02 39.51 -22.73
C ALA A 2 3.55 38.10 -23.11
N ASP A 3 4.52 37.25 -23.41
CA ASP A 3 4.31 35.86 -23.78
C ASP A 3 3.86 35.09 -22.54
N MET A 4 2.56 34.76 -22.49
CA MET A 4 1.97 33.89 -21.49
C MET A 4 2.16 32.44 -21.92
N THR A 5 3.40 31.98 -21.98
CA THR A 5 3.67 30.55 -21.88
C THR A 5 3.48 30.18 -20.42
N GLU A 6 2.23 29.92 -20.04
CA GLU A 6 1.92 29.14 -18.84
C GLU A 6 2.76 27.86 -18.91
N ASP A 7 3.62 27.71 -17.92
CA ASP A 7 4.35 26.49 -17.65
C ASP A 7 3.30 25.38 -17.53
N LYS A 8 3.25 24.47 -18.51
CA LYS A 8 2.43 23.27 -18.38
C LYS A 8 3.09 22.45 -17.28
N SER A 9 2.62 22.65 -16.05
CA SER A 9 3.05 21.87 -14.90
C SER A 9 3.06 20.39 -15.30
N THR A 10 4.26 19.82 -15.34
CA THR A 10 4.53 18.39 -15.49
C THR A 10 4.46 17.71 -14.13
N ASP A 11 3.60 18.17 -13.23
CA ASP A 11 3.47 17.57 -11.90
C ASP A 11 2.95 16.15 -12.07
N ALA A 12 3.76 15.18 -11.64
CA ALA A 12 3.34 13.79 -11.56
C ALA A 12 2.07 13.72 -10.69
N ALA A 13 1.12 12.87 -11.06
CA ALA A 13 -0.11 12.73 -10.30
C ALA A 13 0.21 12.30 -8.85
N PRO A 14 -0.22 13.04 -7.82
CA PRO A 14 0.03 12.72 -6.42
C PRO A 14 -0.69 11.46 -5.93
N PHE A 15 -1.73 11.02 -6.65
CA PHE A 15 -2.51 9.85 -6.28
C PHE A 15 -2.57 8.83 -7.41
N THR A 16 -2.75 7.57 -7.02
CA THR A 16 -3.14 6.46 -7.91
C THR A 16 -4.48 5.91 -7.45
N LEU A 17 -5.41 5.78 -8.39
CA LEU A 17 -6.66 5.04 -8.19
C LEU A 17 -6.52 3.66 -8.86
N ARG A 18 -6.55 2.60 -8.06
CA ARG A 18 -6.45 1.21 -8.52
C ARG A 18 -7.74 0.46 -8.19
N PHE A 19 -8.26 -0.31 -9.13
CA PHE A 19 -9.37 -1.24 -8.84
C PHE A 19 -8.78 -2.54 -8.30
N MET A 20 -9.05 -2.85 -7.03
CA MET A 20 -8.55 -4.02 -6.32
C MET A 20 -9.44 -5.26 -6.55
N GLU A 21 -10.71 -5.03 -6.85
CA GLU A 21 -11.69 -6.06 -7.22
C GLU A 21 -12.60 -5.51 -8.32
N TRP A 22 -12.90 -6.31 -9.35
CA TRP A 22 -13.72 -5.85 -10.47
C TRP A 22 -14.69 -6.90 -10.99
N GLN A 23 -15.98 -6.70 -10.75
CA GLN A 23 -17.09 -7.48 -11.26
C GLN A 23 -18.05 -6.62 -12.10
N CYS A 24 -17.70 -6.38 -13.36
CA CYS A 24 -18.61 -5.82 -14.35
C CYS A 24 -19.24 -6.92 -15.20
N GLY A 25 -20.58 -7.00 -15.23
CA GLY A 25 -21.33 -8.05 -15.91
C GLY A 25 -21.24 -8.09 -17.44
N HIS A 26 -20.65 -7.07 -18.09
CA HIS A 26 -20.62 -6.95 -19.55
C HIS A 26 -19.21 -6.97 -20.17
N HIS A 27 -18.21 -6.42 -19.49
CA HIS A 27 -16.83 -6.40 -19.96
C HIS A 27 -15.93 -6.70 -18.75
N GLY A 28 -15.51 -7.97 -18.62
CA GLY A 28 -14.70 -8.43 -17.49
C GLY A 28 -13.36 -7.72 -17.36
N THR A 29 -12.93 -6.94 -18.35
CA THR A 29 -11.67 -6.21 -18.28
C THR A 29 -11.74 -5.08 -17.26
N ARG A 30 -10.92 -5.21 -16.21
CA ARG A 30 -10.67 -4.18 -15.21
C ARG A 30 -9.93 -2.98 -15.83
N PRO A 31 -10.20 -1.74 -15.38
CA PRO A 31 -9.33 -0.61 -15.69
C PRO A 31 -7.88 -0.83 -15.20
N ASP A 32 -6.92 -0.26 -15.94
CA ASP A 32 -5.55 -0.07 -15.46
C ASP A 32 -5.50 0.96 -14.34
N ASP A 33 -4.35 1.07 -13.67
CA ASP A 33 -4.10 2.11 -12.67
C ASP A 33 -4.28 3.50 -13.26
N ILE A 34 -5.06 4.33 -12.58
CA ILE A 34 -5.39 5.67 -13.05
C ILE A 34 -4.61 6.70 -12.22
N PRO A 35 -3.69 7.48 -12.83
CA PRO A 35 -3.08 8.62 -12.16
C PRO A 35 -4.13 9.72 -11.95
N VAL A 36 -4.21 10.24 -10.72
CA VAL A 36 -5.21 11.24 -10.33
C VAL A 36 -4.55 12.45 -9.67
N HIS A 37 -4.97 13.66 -10.10
CA HIS A 37 -4.42 14.94 -9.64
C HIS A 37 -5.17 15.58 -8.46
N SER A 38 -6.37 15.08 -8.12
CA SER A 38 -7.12 15.53 -6.95
C SER A 38 -8.12 14.49 -6.45
N ILE A 39 -8.49 14.60 -5.18
CA ILE A 39 -9.55 13.77 -4.58
C ILE A 39 -10.89 13.97 -5.30
N GLU A 40 -11.19 15.20 -5.75
CA GLU A 40 -12.39 15.49 -6.54
C GLU A 40 -12.40 14.74 -7.88
N GLN A 41 -11.24 14.64 -8.55
CA GLN A 41 -11.12 13.87 -9.78
C GLN A 41 -11.33 12.37 -9.49
N ALA A 42 -10.74 11.84 -8.43
CA ALA A 42 -10.97 10.45 -8.01
C ALA A 42 -12.46 10.19 -7.76
N GLN A 43 -13.12 11.07 -7.00
CA GLN A 43 -14.55 10.94 -6.68
C GLN A 43 -15.42 10.97 -7.95
N ALA A 44 -15.11 11.86 -8.89
CA ALA A 44 -15.84 11.94 -10.15
C ALA A 44 -15.71 10.65 -10.98
N ILE A 45 -14.51 10.05 -11.00
CA ILE A 45 -14.26 8.78 -11.69
C ILE A 45 -15.05 7.64 -11.03
N VAL A 46 -14.95 7.47 -9.72
CA VAL A 46 -15.67 6.37 -9.02
C VAL A 46 -17.18 6.53 -9.13
N ASN A 47 -17.71 7.76 -9.04
CA ASN A 47 -19.14 8.01 -9.24
C ASN A 47 -19.60 7.67 -10.67
N ALA A 48 -18.82 8.08 -11.68
CA ALA A 48 -19.15 7.77 -13.07
C ALA A 48 -19.13 6.26 -13.35
N LEU A 49 -18.18 5.55 -12.74
CA LEU A 49 -18.10 4.09 -12.85
C LEU A 49 -19.21 3.38 -12.07
N GLY A 50 -19.61 3.89 -10.90
CA GLY A 50 -20.78 3.39 -10.17
C GLY A 50 -22.01 3.33 -11.08
N TYR A 51 -22.34 4.43 -11.76
CA TYR A 51 -23.45 4.46 -12.74
C TYR A 51 -23.28 3.54 -13.95
N ALA A 52 -22.07 3.08 -14.25
CA ALA A 52 -21.78 2.21 -15.38
C ALA A 52 -21.74 0.71 -15.01
N ILE A 53 -21.57 0.38 -13.72
CA ILE A 53 -21.63 -0.99 -13.24
C ILE A 53 -23.10 -1.43 -13.29
N SER A 54 -23.38 -2.57 -13.93
CA SER A 54 -24.72 -3.15 -13.99
C SER A 54 -24.86 -4.31 -13.01
N GLN A 55 -25.98 -4.40 -12.28
CA GLN A 55 -26.29 -5.53 -11.39
C GLN A 55 -26.24 -6.88 -12.14
N PRO A 56 -25.74 -7.97 -11.51
CA PRO A 56 -25.25 -8.07 -10.12
C PRO A 56 -23.75 -7.75 -9.94
N GLY A 57 -23.26 -6.65 -10.51
CA GLY A 57 -21.85 -6.25 -10.45
C GLY A 57 -21.48 -5.35 -9.27
N HIS A 58 -20.19 -5.40 -8.89
CA HIS A 58 -19.56 -4.51 -7.92
C HIS A 58 -18.08 -4.32 -8.25
N ALA A 59 -17.44 -3.34 -7.62
CA ALA A 59 -16.00 -3.18 -7.65
C ALA A 59 -15.49 -2.70 -6.28
N ARG A 60 -14.23 -3.01 -5.99
CA ARG A 60 -13.47 -2.36 -4.92
C ARG A 60 -12.32 -1.60 -5.56
N ALA A 61 -12.11 -0.37 -5.12
CA ALA A 61 -10.98 0.45 -5.53
C ALA A 61 -10.18 0.91 -4.31
N ALA A 62 -8.96 1.34 -4.54
CA ALA A 62 -8.12 1.99 -3.57
C ALA A 62 -7.61 3.30 -4.17
N LEU A 63 -7.78 4.41 -3.45
CA LEU A 63 -7.07 5.66 -3.72
C LEU A 63 -5.90 5.76 -2.75
N PHE A 64 -4.69 5.96 -3.27
CA PHE A 64 -3.50 6.04 -2.43
C PHE A 64 -2.45 6.99 -3.00
N ASN A 65 -1.64 7.54 -2.10
CA ASN A 65 -0.42 8.28 -2.41
C ASN A 65 0.81 7.45 -1.97
N ALA A 66 1.98 8.07 -1.83
CA ALA A 66 3.21 7.38 -1.43
C ALA A 66 3.12 6.69 -0.05
N GLU A 67 2.28 7.18 0.86
CA GLU A 67 2.29 6.78 2.29
C GLU A 67 0.94 6.27 2.80
N ARG A 68 -0.17 6.78 2.25
CA ARG A 68 -1.52 6.60 2.78
C ARG A 68 -2.48 6.17 1.68
N GLY A 69 -3.57 5.55 2.10
CA GLY A 69 -4.65 5.23 1.18
C GLY A 69 -5.97 4.89 1.85
N VAL A 70 -6.98 4.75 1.02
CA VAL A 70 -8.35 4.44 1.42
C VAL A 70 -8.97 3.46 0.42
N SER A 71 -9.64 2.44 0.95
CA SER A 71 -10.43 1.49 0.16
C SER A 71 -11.83 2.06 -0.07
N LEU A 72 -12.38 1.76 -1.24
CA LEU A 72 -13.64 2.30 -1.75
C LEU A 72 -14.47 1.17 -2.32
N TYR A 73 -15.72 1.09 -1.90
CA TYR A 73 -16.70 0.16 -2.46
C TYR A 73 -17.57 0.87 -3.52
N LEU A 74 -17.85 0.17 -4.62
CA LEU A 74 -18.66 0.66 -5.74
C LEU A 74 -19.70 -0.38 -6.18
N THR A 75 -20.94 0.06 -6.39
CA THR A 75 -22.05 -0.67 -7.02
C THR A 75 -22.74 0.20 -8.06
N ASP A 76 -23.81 -0.30 -8.68
CA ASP A 76 -24.57 0.38 -9.75
C ASP A 76 -25.20 1.72 -9.34
N ASP A 77 -25.42 1.93 -8.04
CA ASP A 77 -26.07 3.12 -7.47
C ASP A 77 -25.28 3.77 -6.32
N HIS A 78 -24.13 3.20 -5.93
CA HIS A 78 -23.34 3.68 -4.80
C HIS A 78 -21.85 3.70 -5.12
N ALA A 79 -21.18 4.75 -4.65
CA ALA A 79 -19.74 4.80 -4.53
C ALA A 79 -19.40 5.45 -3.19
N ASP A 80 -18.43 4.89 -2.48
CA ASP A 80 -17.98 5.48 -1.23
C ASP A 80 -17.50 6.93 -1.41
N THR A 81 -17.77 7.76 -0.41
CA THR A 81 -17.26 9.13 -0.37
C THR A 81 -15.81 9.11 0.10
N ILE A 82 -14.94 9.68 -0.72
CA ILE A 82 -13.52 9.84 -0.40
C ILE A 82 -13.37 11.05 0.53
N GLN A 83 -12.80 10.83 1.70
CA GLN A 83 -12.50 11.92 2.63
C GLN A 83 -11.45 12.83 2.03
N LYS A 84 -11.73 14.14 1.99
CA LYS A 84 -10.78 15.16 1.50
C LYS A 84 -9.56 15.33 2.40
N ASP A 85 -9.73 14.99 3.66
CA ASP A 85 -8.68 15.05 4.66
C ASP A 85 -7.88 13.74 4.64
N GLU A 86 -6.70 13.78 4.02
CA GLU A 86 -5.79 12.64 3.93
C GLU A 86 -5.32 12.14 5.32
N TRP A 87 -5.46 12.96 6.37
CA TRP A 87 -5.15 12.52 7.73
C TRP A 87 -6.09 11.41 8.23
N GLN A 88 -7.27 11.29 7.62
CA GLN A 88 -8.26 10.26 7.91
C GLN A 88 -8.02 8.96 7.13
N TRP A 89 -7.05 8.96 6.21
CA TRP A 89 -6.68 7.76 5.46
C TRP A 89 -5.73 6.90 6.29
N GLY A 90 -5.81 5.58 6.08
CA GLY A 90 -4.92 4.63 6.73
C GLY A 90 -3.51 4.72 6.16
N TYR A 91 -2.50 4.41 6.98
CA TYR A 91 -1.15 4.17 6.47
C TYR A 91 -1.16 2.91 5.60
N ARG A 92 -0.34 2.94 4.54
CA ARG A 92 -0.12 1.76 3.70
C ARG A 92 0.83 0.82 4.43
N THR A 93 0.50 -0.46 4.45
CA THR A 93 1.43 -1.50 4.90
C THR A 93 2.76 -1.38 4.14
N THR A 94 3.87 -1.46 4.85
CA THR A 94 5.21 -1.55 4.24
C THR A 94 5.67 -3.00 4.21
N ILE A 95 6.06 -3.48 3.02
CA ILE A 95 6.72 -4.78 2.84
C ILE A 95 8.21 -4.53 2.63
N TYR A 96 9.02 -4.99 3.57
CA TYR A 96 10.47 -5.03 3.45
C TYR A 96 10.92 -6.31 2.73
N ARG A 97 11.49 -6.16 1.55
CA ARG A 97 12.06 -7.28 0.78
C ARG A 97 13.49 -7.56 1.22
N ALA A 98 13.70 -8.74 1.78
CA ALA A 98 14.97 -9.20 2.32
C ALA A 98 15.53 -10.39 1.54
N THR A 99 16.85 -10.50 1.51
CA THR A 99 17.55 -11.77 1.30
C THR A 99 17.43 -12.66 2.55
N PRO A 100 17.69 -13.98 2.46
CA PRO A 100 17.73 -14.86 3.63
C PRO A 100 18.71 -14.38 4.71
N GLU A 101 19.85 -13.81 4.31
CA GLU A 101 20.86 -13.26 5.22
C GLU A 101 20.35 -12.01 5.95
N GLU A 102 19.73 -11.08 5.22
CA GLU A 102 19.12 -9.88 5.81
C GLU A 102 17.96 -10.23 6.75
N LEU A 103 17.15 -11.23 6.41
CA LEU A 103 16.08 -11.72 7.27
C LEU A 103 16.65 -12.27 8.60
N ALA A 104 17.73 -13.05 8.53
CA ALA A 104 18.39 -13.58 9.73
C ALA A 104 18.95 -12.45 10.62
N GLU A 105 19.50 -11.40 10.00
CA GLU A 105 19.96 -10.22 10.74
C GLU A 105 18.81 -9.45 11.40
N LEU A 106 17.72 -9.18 10.67
CA LEU A 106 16.53 -8.53 11.21
C LEU A 106 15.95 -9.30 12.41
N GLN A 107 15.96 -10.63 12.36
CA GLN A 107 15.55 -11.46 13.50
C GLN A 107 16.44 -11.29 14.74
N GLY A 108 17.72 -10.95 14.54
CA GLY A 108 18.64 -10.60 15.62
C GLY A 108 18.42 -9.20 16.21
N LEU A 109 17.74 -8.32 15.47
CA LEU A 109 17.49 -6.91 15.85
C LEU A 109 16.06 -6.68 16.39
N ARG A 110 15.36 -7.73 16.81
CA ARG A 110 13.98 -7.64 17.35
C ARG A 110 13.80 -6.59 18.44
N ALA A 111 14.74 -6.48 19.37
CA ALA A 111 14.65 -5.49 20.45
C ALA A 111 14.74 -4.06 19.93
N ALA A 112 15.57 -3.81 18.91
CA ALA A 112 15.66 -2.51 18.26
C ALA A 112 14.38 -2.20 17.47
N PHE A 113 13.79 -3.20 16.81
CA PHE A 113 12.51 -3.03 16.12
C PHE A 113 11.37 -2.64 17.06
N ASP A 114 11.24 -3.35 18.19
CA ASP A 114 10.24 -3.01 19.23
C ASP A 114 10.48 -1.61 19.81
N TYR A 115 11.75 -1.19 19.95
CA TYR A 115 12.09 0.16 20.40
C TYR A 115 11.67 1.26 19.41
N VAL A 116 11.90 1.06 18.10
CA VAL A 116 11.64 2.08 17.07
C VAL A 116 10.19 2.10 16.62
N VAL A 117 9.63 0.93 16.29
CA VAL A 117 8.34 0.79 15.61
C VAL A 117 7.25 0.32 16.58
N GLY A 118 7.64 -0.44 17.61
CA GLY A 118 6.72 -1.08 18.54
C GLY A 118 6.17 -2.41 17.99
N GLY A 119 6.36 -3.48 18.75
CA GLY A 119 5.89 -4.82 18.42
C GLY A 119 6.94 -5.69 17.73
N GLU A 120 6.47 -6.59 16.86
CA GLU A 120 7.31 -7.63 16.26
C GLU A 120 7.15 -7.63 14.74
N LEU A 121 8.27 -7.48 14.02
CA LEU A 121 8.31 -7.60 12.57
C LEU A 121 7.91 -9.01 12.12
N GLN A 122 6.77 -9.11 11.45
CA GLN A 122 6.21 -10.39 11.02
C GLN A 122 6.72 -10.81 9.62
N PRO A 123 7.09 -12.08 9.42
CA PRO A 123 7.35 -12.61 8.09
C PRO A 123 6.05 -12.78 7.31
N TRP A 124 6.05 -12.35 6.05
CA TRP A 124 4.92 -12.49 5.12
C TRP A 124 5.26 -13.46 3.98
N ASP A 125 4.33 -14.38 3.73
CA ASP A 125 4.47 -15.48 2.77
C ASP A 125 3.70 -15.27 1.46
N GLY A 126 3.07 -14.10 1.29
CA GLY A 126 2.27 -13.79 0.10
C GLY A 126 0.80 -14.19 0.21
N THR A 127 0.38 -14.83 1.30
CA THR A 127 -0.98 -15.40 1.42
C THR A 127 -1.79 -14.80 2.55
N LYS A 128 -1.13 -14.38 3.65
CA LYS A 128 -1.81 -13.71 4.75
C LYS A 128 -2.30 -12.33 4.33
N TYR A 129 -3.46 -11.95 4.84
CA TYR A 129 -3.99 -10.60 4.69
C TYR A 129 -3.07 -9.60 5.39
N LEU A 130 -2.79 -8.49 4.72
CA LEU A 130 -1.97 -7.37 5.20
C LEU A 130 -2.88 -6.37 5.89
N ASP A 131 -2.88 -6.43 7.23
CA ASP A 131 -3.47 -5.42 8.13
C ASP A 131 -2.40 -4.84 9.08
N ASP A 132 -1.15 -5.34 8.96
CA ASP A 132 0.00 -4.88 9.74
C ASP A 132 0.59 -3.61 9.11
N MET A 133 1.17 -2.72 9.93
CA MET A 133 1.89 -1.55 9.42
C MET A 133 3.17 -1.96 8.69
N GLU A 134 3.87 -3.00 9.14
CA GLU A 134 5.16 -3.43 8.59
C GLU A 134 5.36 -4.95 8.62
N VAL A 135 5.78 -5.52 7.48
CA VAL A 135 6.13 -6.95 7.35
C VAL A 135 7.42 -7.13 6.57
N VAL A 136 8.08 -8.28 6.74
CA VAL A 136 9.27 -8.66 5.98
C VAL A 136 9.02 -9.89 5.12
N THR A 137 9.59 -9.95 3.93
CA THR A 137 9.46 -11.13 3.06
C THR A 137 10.75 -11.43 2.31
N THR A 138 10.94 -12.70 1.95
CA THR A 138 11.99 -13.19 1.05
C THR A 138 11.45 -13.55 -0.34
N LEU A 139 10.17 -13.25 -0.59
CA LEU A 139 9.56 -13.44 -1.89
C LEU A 139 10.24 -12.61 -2.97
N THR A 140 10.23 -13.14 -4.20
CA THR A 140 10.72 -12.39 -5.37
C THR A 140 9.78 -11.23 -5.68
N PRO A 141 10.25 -10.19 -6.41
CA PRO A 141 9.39 -9.08 -6.83
C PRO A 141 8.14 -9.57 -7.56
N GLU A 142 8.29 -10.55 -8.45
CA GLU A 142 7.19 -11.11 -9.23
C GLU A 142 6.18 -11.84 -8.36
N ALA A 143 6.64 -12.53 -7.31
CA ALA A 143 5.76 -13.20 -6.36
C ALA A 143 5.00 -12.19 -5.48
N ILE A 144 5.64 -11.10 -5.07
CA ILE A 144 4.98 -10.00 -4.35
C ILE A 144 3.92 -9.36 -5.24
N GLU A 145 4.27 -8.99 -6.47
CA GLU A 145 3.32 -8.41 -7.43
C GLU A 145 2.14 -9.34 -7.71
N ALA A 146 2.40 -10.64 -7.89
CA ALA A 146 1.34 -11.63 -8.07
C ALA A 146 0.43 -11.77 -6.84
N ALA A 147 0.99 -11.66 -5.62
CA ALA A 147 0.21 -11.73 -4.40
C ALA A 147 -0.70 -10.50 -4.21
N ILE A 148 -0.17 -9.29 -4.43
CA ILE A 148 -0.90 -8.02 -4.25
C ILE A 148 -1.69 -7.59 -5.48
N ALA A 149 -1.59 -8.33 -6.59
CA ALA A 149 -2.32 -8.03 -7.80
C ALA A 149 -3.84 -8.03 -7.53
N PRO A 150 -4.60 -7.06 -8.07
CA PRO A 150 -6.03 -7.06 -7.92
C PRO A 150 -6.68 -8.35 -8.39
N VAL A 151 -7.82 -8.69 -7.80
CA VAL A 151 -8.55 -9.92 -8.06
C VAL A 151 -9.69 -9.66 -9.03
N CYS A 152 -9.73 -10.36 -10.16
CA CYS A 152 -10.92 -10.39 -11.00
C CYS A 152 -11.78 -11.61 -10.65
N TRP A 153 -13.09 -11.45 -10.44
CA TRP A 153 -13.99 -12.54 -10.00
C TRP A 153 -14.01 -13.77 -10.92
N TYR A 154 -13.65 -13.61 -12.20
CA TYR A 154 -13.60 -14.69 -13.19
C TYR A 154 -12.22 -15.35 -13.29
N GLU A 155 -11.21 -14.91 -12.52
CA GLU A 155 -9.92 -15.58 -12.44
C GLU A 155 -10.11 -17.01 -11.90
N ALA A 156 -9.46 -17.97 -12.56
CA ALA A 156 -9.66 -19.40 -12.29
C ALA A 156 -9.14 -19.84 -10.92
N ASP A 157 -8.26 -19.06 -10.30
CA ASP A 157 -7.63 -19.34 -9.01
C ASP A 157 -8.48 -18.88 -7.82
N GLN A 158 -9.53 -18.06 -8.04
CA GLN A 158 -10.43 -17.52 -7.02
C GLN A 158 -9.69 -16.99 -5.77
N ARG A 159 -8.49 -16.44 -5.97
CA ARG A 159 -7.67 -15.96 -4.86
C ARG A 159 -8.34 -14.79 -4.17
N GLY A 160 -8.27 -14.74 -2.84
CA GLY A 160 -8.72 -13.58 -2.07
C GLY A 160 -7.73 -12.43 -2.22
N ALA A 161 -8.21 -11.19 -2.10
CA ALA A 161 -7.33 -10.04 -1.96
C ALA A 161 -6.53 -10.16 -0.64
N VAL A 162 -5.23 -9.89 -0.70
CA VAL A 162 -4.34 -9.89 0.48
C VAL A 162 -4.14 -8.50 1.08
N CYS A 163 -4.70 -7.47 0.45
CA CYS A 163 -4.71 -6.10 0.97
C CYS A 163 -5.87 -5.34 0.35
N ASP A 164 -6.44 -4.40 1.11
CA ASP A 164 -7.44 -3.47 0.61
C ASP A 164 -6.79 -2.28 -0.14
N VAL A 165 -5.58 -1.89 0.28
CA VAL A 165 -4.78 -0.82 -0.33
C VAL A 165 -3.40 -1.39 -0.67
N PRO A 166 -2.88 -1.18 -1.89
CA PRO A 166 -1.56 -1.67 -2.27
C PRO A 166 -0.46 -1.23 -1.29
N PRO A 167 0.39 -2.16 -0.81
CA PRO A 167 1.46 -1.83 0.13
C PRO A 167 2.58 -1.02 -0.52
N VAL A 168 3.44 -0.42 0.30
CA VAL A 168 4.72 0.16 -0.12
C VAL A 168 5.78 -0.94 -0.08
N ILE A 169 6.55 -1.10 -1.14
CA ILE A 169 7.63 -2.11 -1.20
C ILE A 169 8.96 -1.38 -1.03
N LYS A 170 9.72 -1.77 0.01
CA LYS A 170 11.04 -1.22 0.31
C LYS A 170 12.10 -2.32 0.41
N PRO A 171 13.37 -2.03 0.13
CA PRO A 171 14.46 -2.96 0.45
C PRO A 171 14.64 -3.08 1.97
N ALA A 172 14.89 -4.29 2.47
CA ALA A 172 15.17 -4.52 3.88
C ALA A 172 16.43 -3.79 4.39
N ALA A 173 17.35 -3.43 3.49
CA ALA A 173 18.54 -2.65 3.81
C ALA A 173 18.23 -1.29 4.45
N GLU A 174 17.10 -0.65 4.10
CA GLU A 174 16.66 0.60 4.72
C GLU A 174 16.32 0.38 6.20
N LEU A 175 15.46 -0.62 6.48
CA LEU A 175 15.10 -0.98 7.85
C LEU A 175 16.34 -1.43 8.66
N LEU A 176 17.22 -2.23 8.06
CA LEU A 176 18.45 -2.68 8.73
C LEU A 176 19.35 -1.52 9.15
N ALA A 177 19.46 -0.46 8.34
CA ALA A 177 20.26 0.71 8.70
C ALA A 177 19.70 1.40 9.95
N GLU A 178 18.39 1.62 9.98
CA GLU A 178 17.67 2.23 11.12
C GLU A 178 17.79 1.38 12.39
N LEU A 179 17.56 0.08 12.28
CA LEU A 179 17.62 -0.82 13.46
C LEU A 179 19.04 -0.98 14.01
N ARG A 180 20.08 -0.91 13.17
CA ARG A 180 21.47 -0.93 13.64
C ARG A 180 21.82 0.32 14.44
N GLU A 181 21.32 1.48 14.02
CA GLU A 181 21.50 2.74 14.74
C GLU A 181 20.80 2.68 16.10
N ALA A 182 19.52 2.27 16.12
CA ALA A 182 18.78 2.09 17.36
C ALA A 182 19.43 1.07 18.30
N ALA A 183 19.93 -0.05 17.78
CA ALA A 183 20.65 -1.04 18.60
C ALA A 183 21.93 -0.46 19.23
N ALA A 184 22.64 0.41 18.52
CA ALA A 184 23.83 1.08 19.05
C ALA A 184 23.47 2.12 20.13
N GLU A 185 22.38 2.88 19.94
CA GLU A 185 21.84 3.81 20.93
C GLU A 185 21.45 3.08 22.22
N MET A 186 20.63 2.02 22.10
CA MET A 186 20.21 1.21 23.24
C MET A 186 21.41 0.61 24.01
N ALA A 187 22.46 0.19 23.30
CA ALA A 187 23.68 -0.31 23.92
C ALA A 187 24.46 0.81 24.66
N GLY A 188 24.46 2.03 24.13
CA GLY A 188 25.05 3.21 24.76
C GLY A 188 24.30 3.63 26.04
N GLU A 189 22.98 3.71 25.98
CA GLU A 189 22.14 4.01 27.16
C GLU A 189 22.32 2.98 28.28
N ALA A 190 22.41 1.70 27.94
CA ALA A 190 22.67 0.64 28.90
C ALA A 190 24.06 0.75 29.55
N ALA A 191 25.05 1.28 28.84
CA ALA A 191 26.39 1.51 29.37
C ALA A 191 26.45 2.74 30.30
N ASP A 192 25.75 3.82 29.95
CA ASP A 192 25.71 5.07 30.74
C ASP A 192 24.79 4.98 31.97
N GLY A 193 23.71 4.21 31.90
CA GLY A 193 22.82 3.92 33.04
C GLY A 193 23.43 3.00 34.12
N GLY A 194 24.67 2.54 33.91
CA GLY A 194 25.40 1.62 34.78
C GLY A 194 26.48 2.27 35.67
N GLN A 195 26.50 3.60 35.86
CA GLN A 195 27.42 4.25 36.81
C GLN A 195 26.83 4.30 38.25
N PRO A 196 27.59 3.89 39.29
CA PRO A 196 27.17 3.90 40.69
C PRO A 196 27.05 5.30 41.31
#